data_AF-A0A1B4FRC9-F1
#
_entry.id   AF-A0A1B4FRC9-F1
#
_cell.length_a   1.000
_cell.length_b   1.000
_cell.length_c   1.000
_cell.angle_alpha   90.00
_cell.angle_beta   90.00
_cell.angle_gamma   90.00
#
_symmetry.space_group_name_H-M   'P 1'
#
loop_
_entity.id
_entity.type
_entity.pdbx_description
1 polymer ?
#
loop_
_entity_poly.entity_id
_entity_poly.type
_entity_poly.pdbx_seq_one_letter_code
_entity_poly.pdbx_strand_id
1 'polypeptide(L)'
;MQIAYFGFAGSAQLEAEASIQLIRLERYSARLAGCHLAIEALGAGASDPTYDVRLDLITRDYELKPIPHMMGADPIAAIRNAFDAAERELAATFA
;
A
#
# COMPACT_ATOMS: atom_id res chain seq x y z
N MET A 1 0.09 -2.03 -10.67
CA MET A 1 -0.33 -1.41 -9.40
C MET A 1 -1.20 -0.20 -9.74
N GLN A 2 -2.33 -0.04 -9.06
CA GLN A 2 -3.13 1.19 -9.10
C GLN A 2 -2.88 1.95 -7.79
N ILE A 3 -2.68 3.27 -7.89
CA ILE A 3 -2.54 4.15 -6.73
C ILE A 3 -3.66 5.19 -6.72
N ALA A 4 -4.23 5.45 -5.54
CA ALA A 4 -5.28 6.44 -5.34
C ALA A 4 -4.94 7.34 -4.15
N TYR A 5 -5.25 8.63 -4.29
CA TYR A 5 -4.99 9.65 -3.28
C TYR A 5 -6.31 10.31 -2.86
N PHE A 6 -6.53 10.47 -1.56
CA PHE A 6 -7.74 11.06 -0.99
C PHE A 6 -7.38 12.21 -0.04
N GLY A 7 -7.99 13.37 -0.22
CA GLY A 7 -7.75 14.55 0.64
C GLY A 7 -6.46 15.32 0.35
N PHE A 8 -5.65 14.91 -0.62
CA PHE A 8 -4.46 15.61 -1.09
C PHE A 8 -4.08 15.19 -2.52
N ALA A 9 -3.20 15.96 -3.17
CA ALA A 9 -2.61 15.58 -4.45
C ALA A 9 -1.43 14.63 -4.21
N GLY A 10 -1.38 13.53 -4.95
CA GLY A 10 -0.23 12.61 -4.93
C GLY A 10 1.09 13.30 -5.30
N SER A 11 2.20 12.63 -5.02
CA SER A 11 3.53 13.15 -5.32
C SER A 11 4.41 12.09 -5.97
N ALA A 12 5.35 12.54 -6.80
CA ALA A 12 6.31 11.64 -7.45
C ALA A 12 7.14 10.85 -6.42
N GLN A 13 7.36 11.41 -5.22
CA GLN A 13 8.06 10.72 -4.14
C GLN A 13 7.26 9.52 -3.61
N LEU A 14 5.94 9.68 -3.46
CA LEU A 14 5.06 8.58 -3.02
C LEU A 14 4.96 7.49 -4.09
N GLU A 15 4.86 7.87 -5.36
CA GLU A 15 4.82 6.94 -6.49
C GLU A 15 6.13 6.14 -6.63
N ALA A 16 7.26 6.83 -6.46
CA ALA A 16 8.58 6.20 -6.49
C ALA A 16 8.75 5.19 -5.36
N GLU A 17 8.38 5.56 -4.12
CA GLU A 17 8.43 4.63 -2.99
C GLU A 17 7.51 3.43 -3.21
N ALA A 18 6.25 3.66 -3.61
CA ALA A 18 5.31 2.57 -3.89
C ALA A 18 5.85 1.62 -4.98
N SER A 19 6.53 2.17 -6.01
CA SER A 19 7.16 1.37 -7.07
C SER A 19 8.31 0.51 -6.55
N ILE A 20 9.17 1.06 -5.68
CA ILE A 20 10.25 0.31 -5.02
C ILE A 20 9.67 -0.82 -4.18
N GLN A 21 8.62 -0.54 -3.41
CA GLN A 21 7.97 -1.54 -2.57
C GLN A 21 7.26 -2.62 -3.39
N LEU A 22 6.69 -2.27 -4.54
CA LEU A 22 6.05 -3.22 -5.45
C LEU A 22 7.02 -4.28 -5.98
N ILE A 23 8.25 -3.91 -6.30
CA ILE A 23 9.29 -4.85 -6.79
C ILE A 23 9.48 -5.99 -5.79
N ARG A 24 9.38 -5.72 -4.49
CA ARG A 24 9.50 -6.75 -3.44
C ARG A 24 8.42 -7.82 -3.54
N LEU A 25 7.24 -7.47 -4.06
CA LEU A 25 6.13 -8.41 -4.23
C LEU A 25 6.24 -9.24 -5.52
N GLU A 26 7.15 -8.93 -6.45
CA GLU A 26 7.30 -9.65 -7.73
C GLU A 26 7.62 -11.13 -7.54
N ARG A 27 8.30 -11.48 -6.45
CA ARG A 27 8.56 -12.89 -6.08
C ARG A 27 7.27 -13.70 -5.86
N TYR A 28 6.14 -13.03 -5.64
CA TYR A 28 4.82 -13.64 -5.47
C TYR A 28 3.94 -13.51 -6.72
N SER A 29 4.49 -13.10 -7.87
CA SER A 29 3.75 -12.87 -9.12
C SER A 29 2.99 -14.09 -9.67
N ALA A 30 3.39 -15.31 -9.30
CA ALA A 30 2.62 -16.52 -9.63
C ALA A 30 1.24 -16.56 -8.95
N ARG A 31 1.06 -15.81 -7.85
CA ARG A 31 -0.14 -15.82 -7.00
C ARG A 31 -0.89 -14.49 -6.99
N LEU A 32 -0.20 -13.40 -7.31
CA LEU A 32 -0.78 -12.07 -7.40
C LEU A 32 -0.98 -11.66 -8.86
N ALA A 33 -2.14 -11.08 -9.14
CA ALA A 33 -2.40 -10.31 -10.36
C ALA A 33 -1.96 -8.84 -10.20
N GLY A 34 -1.88 -8.32 -8.96
CA GLY A 34 -1.43 -6.96 -8.69
C GLY A 34 -1.78 -6.52 -7.27
N CYS A 35 -1.83 -5.21 -7.07
CA CYS A 35 -2.32 -4.58 -5.84
C CYS A 35 -2.90 -3.19 -6.11
N HIS A 36 -3.77 -2.75 -5.21
CA HIS A 36 -4.27 -1.39 -5.11
C HIS A 36 -3.69 -0.73 -3.86
N LEU A 37 -3.16 0.47 -4.03
CA LEU A 37 -2.66 1.30 -2.93
C LEU A 37 -3.53 2.55 -2.84
N ALA A 38 -4.15 2.77 -1.69
CA ALA A 38 -4.88 3.99 -1.39
C ALA A 38 -4.21 4.73 -0.25
N ILE A 39 -4.02 6.04 -0.40
CA ILE A 39 -3.41 6.91 0.61
C ILE A 39 -4.39 8.05 0.88
N GLU A 40 -4.81 8.18 2.12
CA GLU A 40 -5.81 9.16 2.54
C GLU A 40 -5.23 10.08 3.61
N ALA A 41 -5.31 11.40 3.38
CA ALA A 41 -4.95 12.39 4.39
C ALA A 41 -6.15 12.66 5.30
N LEU A 42 -6.08 12.17 6.53
CA LEU A 42 -7.05 12.44 7.58
C LEU A 42 -6.80 13.83 8.18
N GLY A 43 -7.87 14.60 8.31
CA GLY A 43 -7.78 16.00 8.74
C GLY A 43 -7.27 16.93 7.63
N ALA A 44 -7.65 16.69 6.38
CA ALA A 44 -7.31 17.55 5.24
C ALA A 44 -7.56 19.05 5.57
N GLY A 45 -6.52 19.87 5.50
CA GLY A 45 -6.52 21.28 5.90
C GLY A 45 -5.93 21.57 7.29
N ALA A 46 -5.61 20.54 8.08
CA ALA A 46 -4.79 20.69 9.28
C ALA A 46 -3.31 20.87 8.91
N SER A 47 -2.54 21.51 9.82
CA SER A 47 -1.10 21.70 9.65
C SER A 47 -0.29 20.40 9.73
N ASP A 48 -0.87 19.34 10.28
CA ASP A 48 -0.22 18.05 10.49
C ASP A 48 -1.21 16.90 10.25
N PRO A 49 -1.49 16.55 8.98
CA PRO A 49 -2.42 15.49 8.65
C PRO A 49 -1.83 14.12 9.03
N THR A 50 -2.69 13.22 9.51
CA THR A 50 -2.34 11.79 9.63
C THR A 50 -2.72 11.09 8.34
N TYR A 51 -1.84 10.27 7.80
CA TYR A 51 -2.13 9.49 6.60
C TYR A 51 -2.61 8.10 6.96
N ASP A 52 -3.69 7.65 6.33
CA ASP A 52 -4.13 6.24 6.33
C ASP A 52 -3.73 5.60 5.00
N VAL A 53 -2.89 4.57 5.06
CA VAL A 53 -2.42 3.81 3.90
C VAL A 53 -3.08 2.44 3.89
N ARG A 54 -3.78 2.16 2.79
CA ARG A 54 -4.52 0.92 2.55
C ARG A 54 -3.92 0.20 1.36
N LEU A 55 -3.57 -1.06 1.56
CA LEU A 55 -3.02 -1.92 0.53
C LEU A 55 -3.92 -3.14 0.36
N ASP A 56 -4.49 -3.30 -0.83
CA ASP A 56 -5.26 -4.49 -1.20
C ASP A 56 -4.45 -5.30 -2.21
N LEU A 57 -4.21 -6.57 -1.90
CA LEU A 57 -3.60 -7.50 -2.84
C LEU A 57 -4.69 -8.06 -3.76
N ILE A 58 -4.38 -8.18 -5.04
CA ILE A 58 -5.26 -8.80 -6.03
C ILE A 58 -4.68 -10.18 -6.35
N THR A 59 -5.38 -11.23 -5.99
CA THR A 59 -4.99 -12.61 -6.30
C THR A 59 -5.30 -12.96 -7.76
N ARG A 60 -4.82 -14.12 -8.24
CA ARG A 60 -5.01 -14.55 -9.64
C ARG A 60 -6.45 -14.93 -10.01
N ASP A 61 -7.27 -15.25 -9.02
CA ASP A 61 -8.72 -15.40 -9.11
C ASP A 61 -9.48 -14.07 -8.96
N TYR A 62 -8.76 -12.94 -8.94
CA TYR A 62 -9.29 -11.58 -8.85
C TYR A 62 -9.99 -11.26 -7.53
N GLU A 63 -9.72 -12.00 -6.47
CA GLU A 63 -10.14 -11.62 -5.12
C GLU A 63 -9.25 -10.50 -4.57
N LEU A 64 -9.87 -9.59 -3.81
CA LEU A 64 -9.18 -8.55 -3.07
C LEU A 64 -8.90 -9.06 -1.66
N LYS A 65 -7.62 -9.19 -1.31
CA LYS A 65 -7.17 -9.48 0.05
C LYS A 65 -6.65 -8.18 0.70
N PRO A 66 -7.43 -7.56 1.61
CA PRO A 66 -6.99 -6.36 2.30
C PRO A 66 -5.85 -6.68 3.28
N ILE A 67 -4.87 -5.79 3.33
CA ILE A 67 -3.80 -5.77 4.34
C ILE A 67 -4.22 -4.80 5.46
N PRO A 68 -3.85 -5.05 6.72
CA PRO A 68 -4.09 -4.11 7.80
C PRO A 68 -3.61 -2.70 7.45
N HIS A 69 -4.47 -1.71 7.74
CA HIS A 69 -4.18 -0.32 7.44
C HIS A 69 -2.96 0.17 8.22
N MET A 70 -2.17 1.05 7.59
CA MET A 70 -1.02 1.68 8.22
C MET A 70 -1.27 3.17 8.33
N MET A 71 -1.38 3.65 9.59
CA MET A 71 -1.59 5.06 9.88
C MET A 71 -0.31 5.72 10.38
N GLY A 72 -0.09 6.97 10.00
CA GLY A 72 1.04 7.76 10.52
C GLY A 72 1.18 9.14 9.89
N ALA A 73 1.96 10.01 10.53
CA ALA A 73 2.25 11.35 10.00
C ALA A 73 3.18 11.32 8.76
N ASP A 74 4.03 10.28 8.65
CA ASP A 74 4.87 10.07 7.47
C ASP A 74 4.21 9.04 6.52
N PRO A 75 3.69 9.47 5.36
CA PRO A 75 3.08 8.56 4.40
C PRO A 75 4.09 7.58 3.77
N ILE A 76 5.37 7.93 3.68
CA ILE A 76 6.41 7.04 3.13
C ILE A 76 6.66 5.87 4.08
N ALA A 77 6.80 6.15 5.38
CA ALA A 77 6.89 5.11 6.39
C ALA A 77 5.63 4.22 6.43
N ALA A 78 4.43 4.82 6.32
CA ALA A 78 3.18 4.07 6.28
C ALA A 78 3.09 3.14 5.05
N ILE A 79 3.51 3.59 3.86
CA ILE A 79 3.64 2.74 2.66
C ILE A 79 4.57 1.56 2.93
N ARG A 80 5.78 1.81 3.45
CA ARG A 80 6.76 0.75 3.75
C ARG A 80 6.16 -0.31 4.68
N ASN A 81 5.53 0.14 5.77
CA ASN A 81 4.90 -0.74 6.73
C ASN A 81 3.78 -1.59 6.10
N ALA A 82 3.00 -1.02 5.16
CA ALA A 82 1.91 -1.74 4.50
C ALA A 82 2.47 -2.87 3.62
N PHE A 83 3.54 -2.60 2.87
CA PHE A 83 4.20 -3.63 2.07
C PHE A 83 4.94 -4.67 2.92
N ASP A 84 5.51 -4.29 4.07
CA ASP A 84 6.08 -5.24 5.04
C ASP A 84 5.01 -6.16 5.64
N ALA A 85 3.80 -5.65 5.89
CA ALA A 85 2.67 -6.48 6.29
C ALA A 85 2.21 -7.41 5.17
N ALA A 86 2.13 -6.92 3.93
CA ALA A 86 1.80 -7.74 2.77
C ALA A 86 2.79 -8.89 2.57
N GLU A 87 4.09 -8.64 2.67
CA GLU A 87 5.11 -9.67 2.53
C GLU A 87 4.98 -10.75 3.61
N ARG A 88 4.75 -10.34 4.87
CA ARG A 88 4.50 -11.28 5.98
C ARG A 88 3.24 -12.13 5.74
N GLU A 89 2.15 -11.52 5.29
CA GLU A 89 0.91 -12.21 4.94
C GLU A 89 1.12 -13.22 3.81
N LEU A 90 1.86 -12.84 2.77
CA LEU A 90 2.15 -13.69 1.62
C LEU A 90 3.11 -14.84 1.94
N ALA A 91 4.01 -14.63 2.90
CA ALA A 91 4.90 -15.66 3.43
C ALA A 91 4.16 -16.64 4.37
N ALA A 92 3.25 -16.15 5.21
CA ALA A 92 2.54 -16.97 6.20
C ALA A 92 1.38 -17.77 5.60
N THR A 93 0.60 -17.18 4.68
CA THR A 93 -0.61 -17.82 4.13
C THR A 93 -0.29 -18.88 3.07
N PHE A 94 0.96 -18.98 2.63
CA PHE A 94 1.33 -19.78 1.46
C PHE A 94 2.73 -20.41 1.55
N ALA A 95 3.10 -20.81 2.77
CA ALA A 95 4.16 -21.78 3.00
C ALA A 95 3.67 -23.20 2.69
#